data_AF-A0A959AYY6-F1
#
_entry.id   AF-A0A959AYY6-F1
#
_cell.length_a   1.000
_cell.length_b   1.000
_cell.length_c   1.000
_cell.angle_alpha   90.00
_cell.angle_beta   90.00
_cell.angle_gamma   90.00
#
_symmetry.space_group_name_H-M   'P 1'
#
loop_
_entity.id
_entity.type
_entity.pdbx_description
1 polymer ?
#
loop_
_entity_poly.entity_id
_entity_poly.type
_entity_poly.pdbx_seq_one_letter_code
_entity_poly.pdbx_strand_id
1 'polypeptide(L)' 'RFEAQHDDYHAILLKALADRLAEALAERLHQRVRREFWGYACDEELDNDALIAEKYQGIRPAPGYPACPEHT' A
#
# COMPACT_ATOMS: atom_id res chain seq x y z
N ARG A 1 17.57 13.63 11.85
CA ARG A 1 18.46 12.95 12.82
C ARG A 1 19.63 12.28 12.13
N PHE A 2 19.42 11.32 11.21
CA PHE A 2 20.51 10.64 10.49
C PHE A 2 21.31 11.56 9.54
N GLU A 3 20.62 12.38 8.72
CA GLU A 3 21.29 13.35 7.84
C GLU A 3 22.12 14.39 8.62
N ALA A 4 21.60 14.85 9.77
CA ALA A 4 22.33 15.77 10.66
C ALA A 4 23.56 15.11 11.34
N GLN A 5 23.65 13.77 11.30
CA GLN A 5 24.79 12.99 11.78
C GLN A 5 25.69 12.53 10.61
N HIS A 6 25.45 13.02 9.38
CA HIS A 6 26.12 12.58 8.15
C HIS A 6 26.01 11.07 7.88
N ASP A 7 24.90 10.46 8.33
CA ASP A 7 24.60 9.04 8.12
C ASP A 7 23.55 8.90 7.00
N ASP A 8 24.00 9.06 5.76
CA ASP A 8 23.13 9.03 4.59
C ASP A 8 22.55 7.64 4.32
N TYR A 9 23.28 6.58 4.68
CA TYR A 9 22.82 5.19 4.52
C TYR A 9 21.55 4.94 5.34
N HIS A 10 21.58 5.24 6.65
CA HIS A 10 20.40 5.04 7.49
C HIS A 10 19.29 6.03 7.15
N ALA A 11 19.61 7.24 6.68
CA ALA A 11 18.61 8.18 6.20
C ALA A 11 17.83 7.63 4.98
N ILE A 12 18.55 7.08 3.98
CA ILE A 12 17.93 6.48 2.79
C ILE A 12 17.17 5.21 3.17
N LEU A 13 17.76 4.34 3.99
CA LEU A 13 17.12 3.11 4.44
C LEU A 13 15.82 3.40 5.19
N LEU A 14 15.80 4.40 6.07
CA LEU A 14 14.60 4.81 6.78
C LEU A 14 13.52 5.30 5.81
N LYS A 15 13.87 6.13 4.82
CA LYS A 15 12.93 6.63 3.81
C LYS A 15 12.35 5.46 3.00
N ALA A 16 13.19 4.53 2.56
CA ALA A 16 12.76 3.35 1.82
C ALA A 16 11.82 2.47 2.67
N LEU A 17 12.15 2.21 3.93
CA LEU A 17 11.29 1.43 4.82
C LEU A 17 9.96 2.13 5.09
N ALA A 18 9.95 3.44 5.30
CA ALA A 18 8.72 4.21 5.51
C ALA A 18 7.78 4.09 4.31
N ASP A 19 8.33 4.21 3.09
CA ASP A 19 7.58 4.05 1.85
C ASP A 19 7.02 2.62 1.71
N ARG A 20 7.82 1.58 1.97
CA ARG A 20 7.35 0.19 1.95
C ARG A 20 6.26 -0.08 3.00
N LEU A 21 6.35 0.53 4.19
CA LEU A 21 5.32 0.42 5.23
C LEU A 21 4.02 1.12 4.83
N ALA A 22 4.10 2.28 4.17
CA ALA A 22 2.92 2.98 3.67
C ALA A 22 2.15 2.14 2.64
N GLU A 23 2.87 1.54 1.68
CA GLU A 23 2.27 0.65 0.68
C GLU A 23 1.69 -0.63 1.31
N ALA A 24 2.41 -1.24 2.25
CA ALA A 24 1.92 -2.41 2.97
C ALA A 24 0.64 -2.11 3.78
N LEU A 25 0.57 -0.92 4.38
CA LEU A 25 -0.63 -0.46 5.08
C LEU A 25 -1.80 -0.28 4.11
N ALA A 26 -1.57 0.31 2.94
CA ALA A 26 -2.60 0.46 1.91
C ALA A 26 -3.15 -0.90 1.45
N GLU A 27 -2.30 -1.87 1.17
CA GLU A 27 -2.71 -3.23 0.78
C GLU A 27 -3.50 -3.93 1.90
N ARG A 28 -2.99 -3.88 3.13
CA ARG A 28 -3.65 -4.51 4.28
C ARG A 28 -4.99 -3.86 4.60
N LEU A 29 -5.07 -2.53 4.52
CA LEU A 29 -6.33 -1.82 4.73
C LEU A 29 -7.33 -2.16 3.64
N HIS A 30 -6.90 -2.19 2.37
CA HIS A 30 -7.76 -2.59 1.27
C HIS A 30 -8.29 -4.01 1.47
N GLN A 31 -7.43 -4.98 1.81
CA GLN A 31 -7.86 -6.34 2.15
C GLN A 31 -8.93 -6.37 3.24
N ARG A 32 -8.75 -5.61 4.33
CA ARG A 32 -9.75 -5.51 5.41
C ARG A 32 -11.03 -4.83 4.97
N VAL A 33 -10.98 -3.86 4.06
CA VAL A 33 -12.19 -3.28 3.47
C VAL A 33 -12.97 -4.34 2.71
N ARG A 34 -12.32 -5.16 1.88
CA ARG A 34 -12.99 -6.22 1.12
C ARG A 34 -13.62 -7.28 2.01
N ARG A 35 -12.91 -7.67 3.08
CA ARG A 35 -13.31 -8.79 3.97
C ARG A 35 -14.19 -8.38 5.15
N GLU A 36 -13.91 -7.26 5.80
CA GLU A 36 -14.49 -6.88 7.10
C GLU A 36 -15.41 -5.65 7.00
N PHE A 37 -14.93 -4.54 6.43
CA PHE A 37 -15.64 -3.27 6.51
C PHE A 37 -16.75 -3.13 5.46
N TRP A 38 -16.45 -3.52 4.22
CA TRP A 38 -17.45 -3.62 3.15
C TRP A 38 -18.00 -5.04 3.07
N GLY A 39 -17.14 -6.06 3.21
CA GLY A 39 -17.56 -7.45 3.35
C GLY A 39 -18.14 -8.08 2.09
N TYR A 40 -17.80 -7.59 0.90
CA TYR A 40 -18.24 -8.23 -0.35
C TYR A 40 -17.42 -9.48 -0.70
N ALA A 41 -16.30 -9.71 -0.03
CA ALA A 41 -15.42 -10.86 -0.23
C ALA A 41 -14.93 -11.42 1.12
N CYS A 42 -15.84 -11.72 2.05
CA CYS A 42 -15.51 -12.20 3.40
C CYS A 42 -14.59 -13.44 3.42
N ASP A 43 -14.85 -14.38 2.50
CA ASP A 43 -14.13 -15.65 2.37
C ASP A 43 -12.85 -15.55 1.53
N GLU A 44 -12.40 -14.33 1.19
CA GLU A 44 -11.17 -14.12 0.44
C GLU A 44 -9.94 -14.59 1.23
N GLU A 45 -9.26 -15.61 0.71
CA GLU A 45 -7.96 -16.07 1.20
C GLU A 45 -6.93 -15.97 0.07
N LEU A 46 -6.21 -14.84 0.04
CA LEU A 46 -5.11 -14.58 -0.88
C LEU A 46 -3.80 -14.49 -0.12
N ASP A 47 -2.76 -15.09 -0.68
CA ASP A 47 -1.38 -14.90 -0.23
C ASP A 47 -0.81 -13.57 -0.72
N ASN A 48 0.37 -13.21 -0.24
CA ASN A 48 1.00 -11.93 -0.55
C ASN A 48 1.27 -11.76 -2.06
N ASP A 49 1.67 -12.82 -2.75
CA ASP A 49 1.95 -12.77 -4.19
C ASP A 49 0.67 -12.56 -5.00
N ALA A 50 -0.44 -13.17 -4.59
CA ALA A 50 -1.75 -12.94 -5.20
C ALA A 50 -2.29 -11.53 -4.93
N LEU A 51 -1.99 -10.94 -3.75
CA LEU A 51 -2.32 -9.56 -3.43
C LEU A 51 -1.54 -8.58 -4.33
N ILE A 52 -0.22 -8.79 -4.50
CA ILE A 52 0.62 -7.97 -5.39
C ILE A 52 0.17 -8.10 -6.85
N ALA A 53 -0.26 -9.29 -7.26
CA ALA A 53 -0.82 -9.54 -8.59
C ALA A 53 -2.28 -9.06 -8.75
N GLU A 54 -2.83 -8.37 -7.75
CA GLU A 54 -4.19 -7.81 -7.75
C GLU A 54 -5.29 -8.84 -8.07
N LYS A 55 -5.15 -10.09 -7.62
CA LYS A 55 -6.10 -11.18 -7.92
C LYS A 55 -7.44 -11.09 -7.18
N TYR A 56 -7.66 -10.02 -6.43
CA TYR A 56 -8.92 -9.74 -5.74
C TYR A 56 -9.92 -9.03 -6.65
N GLN A 57 -11.20 -9.07 -6.31
CA GLN A 57 -12.22 -8.25 -6.95
C GLN A 57 -12.19 -6.82 -6.39
N GLY A 58 -12.26 -5.81 -7.25
CA GLY A 58 -12.26 -4.39 -6.86
C GLY A 58 -10.94 -3.67 -7.16
N ILE A 59 -10.97 -2.33 -7.14
CA ILE A 59 -9.80 -1.47 -7.40
C ILE A 59 -9.69 -0.39 -6.33
N ARG A 60 -8.47 0.12 -6.12
CA ARG A 60 -8.17 1.23 -5.19
C ARG A 60 -7.50 2.41 -5.91
N PRO A 61 -8.19 3.09 -6.84
CA PRO A 61 -7.60 4.18 -7.61
C PRO A 61 -7.19 5.34 -6.69
N ALA A 62 -6.03 5.94 -6.96
CA ALA A 62 -5.54 7.11 -6.25
C ALA A 62 -5.49 8.33 -7.19
N PRO A 63 -5.81 9.54 -6.71
CA PRO A 63 -5.65 10.77 -7.49
C PRO A 63 -4.22 10.93 -8.02
N GLY A 64 -4.11 11.37 -9.26
CA GLY A 64 -2.84 11.50 -9.99
C GLY A 64 -2.38 10.28 -10.77
N TYR A 65 -3.05 9.14 -10.61
CA TYR A 65 -2.81 7.98 -11.46
C TYR A 65 -3.56 8.13 -12.79
N PRO A 66 -3.15 7.43 -13.86
CA PRO A 66 -3.84 7.51 -15.16
C PRO A 66 -5.35 7.23 -15.12
N ALA A 67 -5.81 6.43 -14.15
CA ALA A 67 -7.24 6.15 -13.95
C ALA A 67 -8.02 7.33 -13.33
N CYS A 68 -7.34 8.21 -12.59
CA CYS A 68 -7.88 9.40 -11.94
C CYS A 68 -6.86 10.54 -12.05
N PRO A 69 -6.72 11.18 -13.22
CA PRO A 69 -5.62 12.13 -13.48
C PRO A 69 -5.72 13.43 -12.68
N GLU A 70 -6.93 13.80 -12.26
CA GLU A 70 -7.14 14.99 -11.43
C GLU A 70 -6.62 14.76 -10.01
N HIS A 71 -5.78 15.70 -9.55
CA HIS A 71 -5.17 15.69 -8.22
C HIS A 71 -5.95 16.54 -7.18
N THR A 72 -6.96 17.30 -7.62
CA THR A 72 -7.61 18.37 -6.83
C THR A 72 -8.84 17.88 -6.08
#